data_AF-A0A8T4C8L3-F1
#
_entry.id   AF-A0A8T4C8L3-F1
#
_cell.length_a   1.000
_cell.length_b   1.000
_cell.length_c   1.000
_cell.angle_alpha   90.00
_cell.angle_beta   90.00
_cell.angle_gamma   90.00
#
_symmetry.space_group_name_H-M   'P 1'
#
loop_
_entity.id
_entity.type
_entity.pdbx_description
1 polymer ?
#
loop_
_entity_poly.entity_id
_entity_poly.type
_entity_poly.pdbx_seq_one_letter_code
_entity_poly.pdbx_strand_id
1 'polypeptide(L)'
;MVMKVLVAAAAIIMLSSVGMGVILSSGPHIRSVQWTGIEASSSDLWSPDTRLTMSPLPSEWPAVATGPDGNLNIVWTDFRAGEPDIHYMKVDPRGERLVPETRISSSLSQSKYPAIATDGAGFVHVAWLDDRGGVWNVYYARLDGNGAVVVTDLQLTDIGPGLQDAGGRLPVPGVQRVDHLSTFLDIEGRRPSVAVDERMNAHIAWCDFRDGESNVRYTVLGAGGSILTDQARISEGPNDATNAVVRVRGQETAVFWAERSGETSSLYYTRVDYSGNILVEPMAVASERSSGLALDAALDADGNARLAWSLSDGLNCHVRYARVDAYGSLMGPVTDVASTRLESGHPSIAVEPTGAIHLAWTTEPERLQRVDLSGIFYTRLTAEGEELVSPVPISSAPLRSQGPALAVSDEGLPTVVWSDGRDGPPNSELYLKTRVKVETVSETSGTLPVTVPGNDYVPAAVAAGGLGVLVAAALTEAGRWKLAFLAVPLYSRLRKEGLLNHAIREQIFGYVNEHPGANFSTMMRDLNLKNGVLAYHLTTLEREDMIRSMRDGTLRRYYPRSGRAVPFETRKAILGVIEQNPGLTEAALAGRTGLSRQVLDYHLASLIDSGHVRLERRGKRNLAFVTQVAA
;
A
#
# COMPACT_ATOMS: atom_id res chain seq x y z
N MET A 1 -26.86 41.08 19.58
CA MET A 1 -27.51 40.01 18.79
C MET A 1 -26.77 39.74 17.47
N VAL A 2 -26.43 40.77 16.69
CA VAL A 2 -25.67 40.65 15.43
C VAL A 2 -24.24 40.09 15.61
N MET A 3 -23.56 40.41 16.73
CA MET A 3 -22.18 39.94 16.98
C MET A 3 -22.08 38.45 17.40
N LYS A 4 -23.18 37.83 17.87
CA LYS A 4 -23.21 36.39 18.19
C LYS A 4 -23.51 35.53 16.94
N VAL A 5 -24.24 36.09 15.98
CA VAL A 5 -24.52 35.45 14.68
C VAL A 5 -23.28 35.43 13.79
N LEU A 6 -22.44 36.47 13.85
CA LEU A 6 -21.18 36.54 13.09
C LEU A 6 -20.08 35.57 13.60
N VAL A 7 -20.00 35.34 14.92
CA VAL A 7 -19.06 34.35 15.50
C VAL A 7 -19.52 32.92 15.18
N ALA A 8 -20.83 32.66 15.21
CA ALA A 8 -21.39 31.37 14.78
C ALA A 8 -21.19 31.12 13.28
N ALA A 9 -21.36 32.14 12.42
CA ALA A 9 -21.10 32.03 10.99
C ALA A 9 -19.61 31.82 10.65
N ALA A 10 -18.70 32.47 11.37
CA ALA A 10 -17.25 32.26 11.20
C ALA A 10 -16.79 30.86 11.66
N ALA A 11 -17.40 30.31 12.72
CA ALA A 11 -17.17 28.94 13.15
C ALA A 11 -17.71 27.92 12.14
N ILE A 12 -18.91 28.17 11.56
CA ILE A 12 -19.51 27.31 10.53
C ILE A 12 -18.68 27.31 9.22
N ILE A 13 -18.08 28.45 8.85
CA ILE A 13 -17.20 28.56 7.67
C ILE A 13 -15.82 27.92 7.90
N MET A 14 -15.30 27.94 9.14
CA MET A 14 -14.08 27.22 9.53
C MET A 14 -14.29 25.69 9.68
N LEU A 15 -15.52 25.24 9.95
CA LEU A 15 -15.85 23.83 10.22
C LEU A 15 -16.36 23.07 8.98
N SER A 16 -16.82 23.78 7.94
CA SER A 16 -17.17 23.16 6.65
C SER A 16 -15.95 22.75 5.82
N SER A 17 -14.74 23.26 6.13
CA SER A 17 -13.49 22.80 5.51
C SER A 17 -12.91 21.51 6.11
N VAL A 18 -13.57 20.91 7.11
CA VAL A 18 -13.14 19.66 7.78
C VAL A 18 -14.21 18.56 7.72
N GLY A 19 -15.28 18.75 6.93
CA GLY A 19 -16.27 17.69 6.69
C GLY A 19 -17.16 17.30 7.87
N MET A 20 -17.36 18.17 8.87
CA MET A 20 -18.31 17.91 9.97
C MET A 20 -19.73 18.42 9.67
N GLY A 21 -20.73 17.54 9.76
CA GLY A 21 -22.14 17.90 9.73
C GLY A 21 -22.65 18.30 11.13
N VAL A 22 -23.32 19.45 11.24
CA VAL A 22 -23.94 19.92 12.48
C VAL A 22 -25.46 19.86 12.31
N ILE A 23 -26.17 19.07 13.14
CA ILE A 23 -27.63 19.16 13.28
C ILE A 23 -27.92 20.04 14.50
N LEU A 24 -28.53 21.21 14.27
CA LEU A 24 -29.06 22.05 15.34
C LEU A 24 -30.52 21.68 15.59
N SER A 25 -30.88 21.21 16.80
CA SER A 25 -32.29 21.16 17.19
C SER A 25 -32.75 22.57 17.57
N SER A 26 -33.80 23.07 16.94
CA SER A 26 -34.33 24.42 17.17
C SER A 26 -35.02 24.55 18.54
N GLY A 27 -34.44 25.37 19.43
CA GLY A 27 -35.03 25.78 20.70
C GLY A 27 -34.14 26.76 21.48
N PRO A 28 -34.66 27.57 22.42
CA PRO A 28 -33.94 28.71 23.02
C PRO A 28 -32.81 28.32 23.99
N HIS A 29 -32.57 27.04 24.22
CA HIS A 29 -31.55 26.53 25.13
C HIS A 29 -30.85 25.30 24.53
N ILE A 30 -29.60 25.45 24.12
CA ILE A 30 -28.72 24.33 23.72
C ILE A 30 -28.30 23.61 25.01
N ARG A 31 -28.68 22.34 25.20
CA ARG A 31 -28.33 21.55 26.40
C ARG A 31 -27.34 20.41 26.18
N SER A 32 -27.00 20.08 24.93
CA SER A 32 -25.92 19.13 24.63
C SER A 32 -25.56 19.20 23.14
N VAL A 33 -24.27 19.11 22.83
CA VAL A 33 -23.75 18.84 21.48
C VAL A 33 -23.41 17.35 21.46
N GLN A 34 -24.08 16.57 20.62
CA GLN A 34 -23.66 15.20 20.32
C GLN A 34 -22.76 15.23 19.08
N TRP A 35 -21.59 14.62 19.20
CA TRP A 35 -20.62 14.48 18.13
C TRP A 35 -20.85 13.13 17.45
N THR A 36 -21.29 13.13 16.19
CA THR A 36 -21.11 11.97 15.32
C THR A 36 -19.78 12.20 14.60
N GLY A 37 -18.76 11.44 14.96
CA GLY A 37 -17.45 11.50 14.30
C GLY A 37 -17.60 11.16 12.82
N ILE A 38 -17.52 12.16 11.95
CA ILE A 38 -17.25 11.92 10.54
C ILE A 38 -15.74 11.75 10.47
N GLU A 39 -15.28 10.50 10.38
CA GLU A 39 -13.87 10.21 10.10
C GLU A 39 -13.44 11.00 8.86
N ALA A 40 -12.29 11.67 8.94
CA ALA A 40 -11.69 12.38 7.82
C ALA A 40 -11.62 11.47 6.58
N SER A 41 -11.77 12.05 5.39
CA SER A 41 -11.71 11.35 4.12
C SER A 41 -10.59 10.28 4.09
N SER A 42 -11.01 9.05 3.79
CA SER A 42 -10.39 7.75 4.09
C SER A 42 -8.95 7.50 3.62
N SER A 43 -8.35 8.36 2.80
CA SER A 43 -6.97 8.19 2.30
C SER A 43 -5.89 8.79 3.20
N ASP A 44 -6.21 9.81 4.00
CA ASP A 44 -5.24 10.55 4.82
C ASP A 44 -4.89 9.82 6.13
N LEU A 45 -5.55 8.70 6.39
CA LEU A 45 -5.34 7.84 7.54
C LEU A 45 -4.35 6.70 7.27
N TRP A 46 -3.75 6.63 6.09
CA TRP A 46 -2.75 5.63 5.73
C TRP A 46 -1.38 6.25 5.56
N SER A 47 -0.34 5.52 5.96
CA SER A 47 1.05 5.87 5.63
C SER A 47 1.22 5.96 4.10
N PRO A 48 2.27 6.62 3.59
CA PRO A 48 2.63 6.47 2.17
C PRO A 48 3.00 5.01 1.83
N ASP A 49 2.92 4.67 0.54
CA ASP A 49 3.42 3.40 0.02
C ASP A 49 4.91 3.27 0.35
N THR A 50 5.27 2.26 1.14
CA THR A 50 6.66 1.99 1.50
C THR A 50 7.13 0.72 0.81
N ARG A 51 8.09 0.86 -0.10
CA ARG A 51 8.69 -0.27 -0.82
C ARG A 51 9.59 -1.05 0.13
N LEU A 52 9.42 -2.37 0.13
CA LEU A 52 10.09 -3.30 1.03
C LEU A 52 11.21 -4.10 0.39
N THR A 53 11.15 -4.38 -0.91
CA THR A 53 12.14 -5.20 -1.63
C THR A 53 12.74 -4.44 -2.80
N MET A 54 13.97 -4.79 -3.19
CA MET A 54 14.68 -4.21 -4.34
C MET A 54 15.33 -5.32 -5.17
N SER A 55 14.51 -6.16 -5.80
CA SER A 55 14.94 -7.33 -6.55
C SER A 55 14.91 -7.09 -8.08
N PRO A 56 15.87 -7.64 -8.84
CA PRO A 56 15.80 -7.64 -10.30
C PRO A 56 14.76 -8.61 -10.89
N LEU A 57 14.12 -9.43 -10.05
CA LEU A 57 13.08 -10.40 -10.41
C LEU A 57 11.90 -10.31 -9.43
N PRO A 58 10.71 -10.87 -9.76
CA PRO A 58 9.52 -10.71 -8.93
C PRO A 58 9.68 -11.14 -7.47
N SER A 59 8.98 -10.42 -6.59
CA SER A 59 8.67 -10.77 -5.20
C SER A 59 7.14 -10.84 -5.08
N GLU A 60 6.60 -12.04 -4.85
CA GLU A 60 5.17 -12.33 -4.99
C GLU A 60 4.64 -13.20 -3.84
N TRP A 61 3.31 -13.24 -3.70
CA TRP A 61 2.58 -13.93 -2.62
C TRP A 61 3.15 -13.63 -1.23
N PRO A 62 3.15 -12.36 -0.78
CA PRO A 62 3.54 -12.04 0.57
C PRO A 62 2.57 -12.66 1.58
N ALA A 63 3.10 -13.04 2.74
CA ALA A 63 2.32 -13.28 3.95
C ALA A 63 2.93 -12.48 5.09
N VAL A 64 2.09 -11.94 5.98
CA VAL A 64 2.51 -11.07 7.09
C VAL A 64 1.89 -11.52 8.40
N ALA A 65 2.67 -11.43 9.49
CA ALA A 65 2.19 -11.60 10.85
C ALA A 65 2.80 -10.55 11.77
N THR A 66 1.99 -9.97 12.66
CA THR A 66 2.48 -9.08 13.73
C THR A 66 3.12 -9.93 14.82
N GLY A 67 4.32 -9.56 15.26
CA GLY A 67 4.97 -10.13 16.43
C GLY A 67 4.53 -9.47 17.74
N PRO A 68 4.81 -10.09 18.90
CA PRO A 68 4.47 -9.54 20.21
C PRO A 68 5.21 -8.23 20.55
N ASP A 69 6.22 -7.87 19.75
CA ASP A 69 6.95 -6.60 19.83
C ASP A 69 6.30 -5.48 18.98
N GLY A 70 5.16 -5.76 18.34
CA GLY A 70 4.46 -4.84 17.44
C GLY A 70 5.11 -4.69 16.06
N ASN A 71 6.18 -5.43 15.77
CA ASN A 71 6.85 -5.42 14.47
C ASN A 71 6.24 -6.46 13.52
N LEU A 72 6.51 -6.32 12.24
CA LEU A 72 5.93 -7.13 11.18
C LEU A 72 6.96 -8.14 10.68
N ASN A 73 6.58 -9.42 10.73
CA ASN A 73 7.29 -10.51 10.10
C ASN A 73 6.67 -10.76 8.73
N ILE A 74 7.49 -10.73 7.67
CA ILE A 74 7.01 -10.84 6.29
C ILE A 74 7.78 -11.95 5.59
N VAL A 75 7.05 -12.85 4.93
CA VAL A 75 7.60 -13.88 4.03
C VAL A 75 7.02 -13.75 2.63
N TRP A 76 7.77 -14.14 1.61
CA TRP A 76 7.32 -14.10 0.22
C TRP A 76 8.04 -15.12 -0.64
N THR A 77 7.50 -15.35 -1.84
CA THR A 77 8.16 -16.09 -2.91
C THR A 77 9.02 -15.13 -3.72
N ASP A 78 10.32 -15.39 -3.80
CA ASP A 78 11.27 -14.55 -4.50
C ASP A 78 11.90 -15.28 -5.69
N PHE A 79 11.95 -14.63 -6.84
CA PHE A 79 12.44 -15.22 -8.08
C PHE A 79 13.91 -14.87 -8.39
N ARG A 80 14.62 -14.14 -7.52
CA ARG A 80 15.98 -13.59 -7.79
C ARG A 80 17.04 -14.62 -8.19
N ALA A 81 16.91 -15.87 -7.75
CA ALA A 81 17.92 -16.92 -7.91
C ALA A 81 17.66 -17.85 -9.11
N GLY A 82 16.70 -17.53 -9.98
CA GLY A 82 16.28 -18.35 -11.11
C GLY A 82 15.13 -19.28 -10.74
N GLU A 83 15.34 -20.16 -9.76
CA GLU A 83 14.25 -20.90 -9.12
C GLU A 83 13.63 -20.07 -7.98
N PRO A 84 12.31 -20.08 -7.82
CA PRO A 84 11.61 -19.37 -6.76
C PRO A 84 11.93 -19.96 -5.38
N ASP A 85 12.20 -19.07 -4.43
CA ASP A 85 12.62 -19.40 -3.07
C ASP A 85 11.83 -18.61 -2.02
N ILE A 86 11.71 -19.16 -0.81
CA ILE A 86 11.06 -18.46 0.30
C ILE A 86 12.05 -17.54 1.00
N HIS A 87 11.70 -16.27 1.08
CA HIS A 87 12.48 -15.25 1.78
C HIS A 87 11.70 -14.67 2.95
N TYR A 88 12.44 -14.10 3.90
CA TYR A 88 11.92 -13.47 5.11
C TYR A 88 12.60 -12.14 5.39
N MET A 89 11.85 -11.23 6.00
CA MET A 89 12.37 -10.03 6.63
C MET A 89 11.49 -9.64 7.83
N LYS A 90 12.06 -8.81 8.70
CA LYS A 90 11.33 -8.14 9.78
C LYS A 90 11.42 -6.64 9.61
N VAL A 91 10.28 -5.97 9.73
CA VAL A 91 10.18 -4.50 9.61
C VAL A 91 9.36 -3.93 10.74
N ASP A 92 9.57 -2.66 11.06
CA ASP A 92 8.63 -1.93 11.92
C ASP A 92 7.35 -1.55 11.15
N PRO A 93 6.28 -1.06 11.81
CA PRO A 93 5.06 -0.63 11.11
C PRO A 93 5.23 0.53 10.12
N ARG A 94 6.40 1.20 10.11
CA ARG A 94 6.75 2.26 9.14
C ARG A 94 7.52 1.70 7.94
N GLY A 95 7.87 0.42 7.95
CA GLY A 95 8.65 -0.25 6.92
C GLY A 95 10.16 -0.16 7.09
N GLU A 96 10.65 0.35 8.22
CA GLU A 96 12.08 0.33 8.51
C GLU A 96 12.52 -1.10 8.79
N ARG A 97 13.57 -1.54 8.10
CA ARG A 97 14.04 -2.91 8.16
C ARG A 97 14.82 -3.17 9.45
N LEU A 98 14.33 -4.12 10.24
CA LEU A 98 14.92 -4.54 11.52
C LEU A 98 15.77 -5.80 11.36
N VAL A 99 15.32 -6.74 10.53
CA VAL A 99 16.08 -7.94 10.15
C VAL A 99 16.24 -7.95 8.63
N PRO A 100 17.46 -8.13 8.10
CA PRO A 100 17.71 -8.15 6.66
C PRO A 100 16.99 -9.31 5.97
N GLU A 101 16.80 -9.15 4.66
CA GLU A 101 16.25 -10.21 3.81
C GLU A 101 17.09 -11.49 3.93
N THR A 102 16.45 -12.59 4.32
CA THR A 102 17.09 -13.87 4.55
C THR A 102 16.32 -14.95 3.79
N ARG A 103 17.02 -15.74 2.98
CA ARG A 103 16.46 -16.92 2.32
C ARG A 103 16.26 -18.03 3.35
N ILE A 104 15.06 -18.58 3.43
CA ILE A 104 14.70 -19.66 4.37
C ILE A 104 14.73 -21.03 3.69
N SER A 105 14.26 -21.13 2.45
CA SER A 105 14.28 -22.41 1.72
C SER A 105 15.71 -22.80 1.34
N SER A 106 16.10 -24.05 1.54
CA SER A 106 17.42 -24.55 1.12
C SER A 106 17.41 -25.29 -0.24
N SER A 107 16.28 -25.25 -0.96
CA SER A 107 16.05 -26.08 -2.16
C SER A 107 16.89 -25.66 -3.36
N LEU A 108 17.25 -26.61 -4.23
CA LEU A 108 17.68 -26.27 -5.60
C LEU A 108 16.50 -26.29 -6.59
N SER A 109 15.29 -26.47 -6.07
CA SER A 109 14.03 -26.57 -6.80
C SER A 109 13.09 -25.41 -6.41
N GLN A 110 11.85 -25.43 -6.87
CA GLN A 110 10.87 -24.38 -6.62
C GLN A 110 10.28 -24.49 -5.20
N SER A 111 10.33 -23.39 -4.45
CA SER A 111 9.59 -23.17 -3.21
C SER A 111 8.62 -21.99 -3.38
N LYS A 112 7.32 -22.19 -3.11
CA LYS A 112 6.26 -21.20 -3.35
C LYS A 112 5.18 -21.18 -2.27
N TYR A 113 4.37 -20.12 -2.29
CA TYR A 113 3.15 -19.95 -1.49
C TYR A 113 3.40 -20.09 0.03
N PRO A 114 4.25 -19.22 0.61
CA PRO A 114 4.53 -19.28 2.04
C PRO A 114 3.33 -18.81 2.87
N ALA A 115 3.15 -19.41 4.03
CA ALA A 115 2.26 -18.96 5.09
C ALA A 115 3.09 -18.70 6.36
N ILE A 116 2.65 -17.74 7.17
CA ILE A 116 3.37 -17.26 8.36
C ILE A 116 2.46 -17.10 9.56
N ALA A 117 3.00 -17.41 10.74
CA ALA A 117 2.43 -17.05 12.04
C ALA A 117 3.54 -16.69 13.01
N THR A 118 3.28 -15.78 13.96
CA THR A 118 4.24 -15.45 15.03
C THR A 118 3.67 -15.93 16.37
N ASP A 119 4.54 -16.49 17.20
CA ASP A 119 4.16 -16.99 18.52
C ASP A 119 4.35 -15.91 19.61
N GLY A 120 3.78 -16.13 20.80
CA GLY A 120 3.86 -15.18 21.92
C GLY A 120 5.27 -14.93 22.49
N ALA A 121 6.28 -15.73 22.11
CA ALA A 121 7.69 -15.53 22.47
C ALA A 121 8.49 -14.85 21.35
N GLY A 122 7.84 -14.54 20.23
CA GLY A 122 8.44 -13.85 19.08
C GLY A 122 9.15 -14.77 18.09
N PHE A 123 8.97 -16.09 18.16
CA PHE A 123 9.41 -16.97 17.07
C PHE A 123 8.41 -16.92 15.92
N VAL A 124 8.95 -17.09 14.72
CA VAL A 124 8.21 -17.05 13.46
C VAL A 124 8.10 -18.46 12.91
N HIS A 125 6.89 -18.86 12.56
CA HIS A 125 6.56 -20.18 12.02
C HIS A 125 6.20 -20.00 10.55
N VAL A 126 6.90 -20.70 9.66
CA VAL A 126 6.74 -20.57 8.21
C VAL A 126 6.49 -21.94 7.60
N ALA A 127 5.45 -22.05 6.76
CA ALA A 127 5.17 -23.24 5.97
C ALA A 127 5.06 -22.89 4.49
N TRP A 128 5.50 -23.76 3.58
CA TRP A 128 5.46 -23.51 2.14
C TRP A 128 5.32 -24.80 1.33
N LEU A 129 5.06 -24.67 0.03
CA LEU A 129 5.11 -25.78 -0.93
C LEU A 129 6.48 -25.84 -1.60
N ASP A 130 7.04 -27.04 -1.71
CA ASP A 130 8.35 -27.28 -2.33
C ASP A 130 8.30 -28.50 -3.26
N ASP A 131 8.86 -28.38 -4.47
CA ASP A 131 8.82 -29.44 -5.48
C ASP A 131 10.14 -30.24 -5.62
N ARG A 132 11.06 -30.17 -4.64
CA ARG A 132 12.38 -30.86 -4.69
C ARG A 132 12.37 -32.37 -4.90
N GLY A 133 11.20 -33.02 -4.87
CA GLY A 133 10.98 -34.44 -5.19
C GLY A 133 10.19 -34.68 -6.47
N GLY A 134 9.99 -33.67 -7.31
CA GLY A 134 9.13 -33.73 -8.52
C GLY A 134 7.63 -33.66 -8.22
N VAL A 135 7.26 -33.54 -6.95
CA VAL A 135 5.88 -33.37 -6.47
C VAL A 135 5.90 -32.34 -5.34
N TRP A 136 4.88 -31.47 -5.32
CA TRP A 136 4.71 -30.43 -4.31
C TRP A 136 4.42 -31.04 -2.94
N ASN A 137 5.36 -30.85 -2.02
CA ASN A 137 5.27 -31.27 -0.63
C ASN A 137 5.26 -30.05 0.30
N VAL A 138 4.68 -30.20 1.48
CA VAL A 138 4.66 -29.14 2.50
C VAL A 138 5.94 -29.21 3.31
N TYR A 139 6.60 -28.06 3.45
CA TYR A 139 7.79 -27.87 4.26
C TYR A 139 7.55 -26.82 5.33
N TYR A 140 8.36 -26.88 6.39
CA TYR A 140 8.27 -26.01 7.54
C TYR A 140 9.64 -25.52 8.01
N ALA A 141 9.67 -24.28 8.48
CA ALA A 141 10.77 -23.69 9.21
C ALA A 141 10.27 -22.88 10.41
N ARG A 142 11.14 -22.76 11.41
CA ARG A 142 10.94 -21.90 12.56
C ARG A 142 12.14 -20.96 12.68
N LEU A 143 11.88 -19.68 12.89
CA LEU A 143 12.90 -18.66 13.08
C LEU A 143 12.76 -18.03 14.47
N ASP A 144 13.85 -17.60 15.06
CA ASP A 144 13.81 -16.76 16.27
C ASP A 144 13.41 -15.31 15.95
N GLY A 145 13.25 -14.48 16.98
CA GLY A 145 12.83 -13.08 16.82
C GLY A 145 13.84 -12.17 16.11
N ASN A 146 15.06 -12.66 15.83
CA ASN A 146 16.10 -12.00 15.05
C ASN A 146 16.22 -12.58 13.62
N GLY A 147 15.35 -13.51 13.25
CA GLY A 147 15.33 -14.16 11.94
C GLY A 147 16.34 -15.29 11.76
N ALA A 148 16.96 -15.78 12.84
CA ALA A 148 17.82 -16.96 12.73
C ALA A 148 16.96 -18.22 12.62
N VAL A 149 17.21 -19.06 11.62
CA VAL A 149 16.49 -20.33 11.43
C VAL A 149 16.90 -21.31 12.53
N VAL A 150 15.93 -21.72 13.36
CA VAL A 150 16.12 -22.68 14.46
C VAL A 150 15.60 -24.08 14.12
N VAL A 151 14.62 -24.18 13.21
CA VAL A 151 14.19 -25.43 12.56
C VAL A 151 14.21 -25.16 11.06
N THR A 152 14.94 -25.96 10.28
CA THR A 152 15.14 -25.74 8.84
C THR A 152 14.59 -26.90 8.02
N ASP A 153 13.94 -26.56 6.91
CA ASP A 153 13.49 -27.48 5.84
C ASP A 153 12.86 -28.80 6.35
N LEU A 154 12.01 -28.72 7.38
CA LEU A 154 11.30 -29.89 7.87
C LEU A 154 10.21 -30.26 6.87
N GLN A 155 10.42 -31.35 6.13
CA GLN A 155 9.41 -31.92 5.24
C GLN A 155 8.27 -32.54 6.06
N LEU A 156 7.04 -32.05 5.87
CA LEU A 156 5.86 -32.53 6.58
C LEU A 156 5.09 -33.60 5.80
N THR A 157 5.23 -33.63 4.48
CA THR A 157 4.54 -34.59 3.62
C THR A 157 5.52 -35.37 2.78
N ASP A 158 5.23 -36.64 2.53
CA ASP A 158 6.00 -37.48 1.61
C ASP A 158 5.09 -38.01 0.49
N ILE A 159 4.69 -37.10 -0.39
CA ILE A 159 3.87 -37.37 -1.56
C ILE A 159 4.81 -37.47 -2.75
N GLY A 160 5.12 -38.69 -3.21
CA GLY A 160 6.03 -38.91 -4.32
C GLY A 160 6.32 -40.40 -4.59
N PRO A 161 6.86 -40.76 -5.76
CA PRO A 161 7.22 -42.14 -6.07
C PRO A 161 8.43 -42.52 -5.20
N GLY A 162 8.16 -43.27 -4.14
CA GLY A 162 9.13 -43.62 -3.10
C GLY A 162 10.50 -43.98 -3.66
N LEU A 163 11.51 -43.19 -3.30
CA LEU A 163 12.88 -43.65 -3.39
C LEU A 163 13.16 -44.51 -2.17
N GLN A 164 13.10 -45.83 -2.43
CA GLN A 164 13.40 -46.98 -1.58
C GLN A 164 12.24 -47.50 -0.71
N ASP A 165 11.46 -48.40 -1.31
CA ASP A 165 10.97 -49.55 -0.55
C ASP A 165 11.58 -50.82 -1.16
N ALA A 166 12.61 -51.36 -0.51
CA ALA A 166 13.12 -52.72 -0.74
C ALA A 166 12.14 -53.80 -0.20
N GLY A 167 10.83 -53.51 -0.27
CA GLY A 167 9.76 -54.23 0.44
C GLY A 167 8.51 -54.53 -0.39
N GLY A 168 8.50 -54.22 -1.69
CA GLY A 168 7.47 -54.74 -2.60
C GLY A 168 6.04 -54.24 -2.35
N ARG A 169 5.86 -53.01 -1.87
CA ARG A 169 4.54 -52.37 -1.85
C ARG A 169 4.26 -51.75 -3.23
N LEU A 170 3.09 -52.06 -3.80
CA LEU A 170 2.67 -51.66 -5.15
C LEU A 170 2.74 -50.13 -5.33
N PRO A 171 2.99 -49.64 -6.57
CA PRO A 171 2.94 -48.20 -6.86
C PRO A 171 1.58 -47.63 -6.45
N VAL A 172 1.59 -46.48 -5.76
CA VAL A 172 0.38 -45.77 -5.32
C VAL A 172 -0.52 -45.55 -6.54
N PRO A 173 -1.70 -46.19 -6.64
CA PRO A 173 -2.61 -46.02 -7.76
C PRO A 173 -3.25 -44.63 -7.64
N GLY A 174 -2.60 -43.61 -8.20
CA GLY A 174 -3.01 -42.21 -8.04
C GLY A 174 -2.06 -41.19 -8.65
N VAL A 175 -0.80 -41.58 -8.94
CA VAL A 175 0.20 -40.69 -9.54
C VAL A 175 -0.25 -40.09 -10.90
N GLN A 176 -1.17 -40.73 -11.63
CA GLN A 176 -1.72 -40.18 -12.88
C GLN A 176 -2.48 -38.84 -12.72
N ARG A 177 -3.06 -38.55 -11.55
CA ARG A 177 -3.76 -37.26 -11.33
C ARG A 177 -2.78 -36.12 -10.98
N VAL A 178 -1.55 -36.46 -10.60
CA VAL A 178 -0.44 -35.53 -10.33
C VAL A 178 0.08 -34.91 -11.64
N ASP A 179 0.01 -35.65 -12.76
CA ASP A 179 0.31 -35.15 -14.11
C ASP A 179 -0.63 -33.99 -14.52
N HIS A 180 -1.79 -33.87 -13.85
CA HIS A 180 -2.78 -32.80 -14.03
C HIS A 180 -2.61 -31.60 -13.11
N LEU A 181 -1.58 -31.54 -12.25
CA LEU A 181 -1.14 -30.32 -11.53
C LEU A 181 -0.53 -29.27 -12.51
N SER A 182 -1.03 -29.25 -13.74
CA SER A 182 -0.47 -28.51 -14.88
C SER A 182 -0.82 -27.03 -14.87
N THR A 183 -1.74 -26.58 -14.00
CA THR A 183 -2.12 -25.16 -13.89
C THR A 183 -1.64 -24.54 -12.57
N PHE A 184 -1.20 -23.28 -12.64
CA PHE A 184 -0.77 -22.52 -11.46
C PHE A 184 -1.88 -22.39 -10.41
N LEU A 185 -3.14 -22.24 -10.83
CA LEU A 185 -4.28 -22.08 -9.94
C LEU A 185 -4.51 -23.31 -9.08
N ASP A 186 -4.30 -24.50 -9.63
CA ASP A 186 -4.43 -25.74 -8.86
C ASP A 186 -3.37 -25.75 -7.74
N ILE A 187 -2.12 -25.39 -8.04
CA ILE A 187 -1.01 -25.40 -7.05
C ILE A 187 -1.28 -24.38 -5.96
N GLU A 188 -1.72 -23.18 -6.32
CA GLU A 188 -2.08 -22.14 -5.35
C GLU A 188 -3.18 -22.59 -4.39
N GLY A 189 -4.20 -23.29 -4.91
CA GLY A 189 -5.29 -23.87 -4.11
C GLY A 189 -4.84 -24.90 -3.06
N ARG A 190 -3.57 -25.29 -3.05
CA ARG A 190 -2.97 -26.25 -2.11
C ARG A 190 -2.02 -25.60 -1.12
N ARG A 191 -1.89 -24.26 -1.15
CA ARG A 191 -1.04 -23.52 -0.22
C ARG A 191 -1.31 -23.94 1.23
N PRO A 192 -0.26 -24.14 2.04
CA PRO A 192 -0.46 -24.40 3.45
C PRO A 192 -0.99 -23.15 4.16
N SER A 193 -1.62 -23.37 5.30
CA SER A 193 -1.94 -22.34 6.29
C SER A 193 -1.30 -22.72 7.61
N VAL A 194 -0.79 -21.74 8.35
CA VAL A 194 -0.17 -21.95 9.66
C VAL A 194 -0.78 -21.02 10.69
N ALA A 195 -1.00 -21.54 11.89
CA ALA A 195 -1.39 -20.79 13.08
C ALA A 195 -0.61 -21.33 14.29
N VAL A 196 -0.52 -20.54 15.36
CA VAL A 196 0.23 -20.95 16.57
C VAL A 196 -0.68 -20.87 17.79
N ASP A 197 -0.59 -21.89 18.65
CA ASP A 197 -1.31 -21.94 19.93
C ASP A 197 -0.56 -21.24 21.07
N GLU A 198 -1.20 -21.12 22.23
CA GLU A 198 -0.61 -20.53 23.44
C GLU A 198 0.57 -21.34 24.02
N ARG A 199 0.75 -22.58 23.54
CA ARG A 199 1.84 -23.48 23.92
C ARG A 199 2.97 -23.48 22.88
N MET A 200 2.93 -22.56 21.92
CA MET A 200 3.96 -22.34 20.90
C MET A 200 4.05 -23.46 19.85
N ASN A 201 2.96 -24.21 19.69
CA ASN A 201 2.87 -25.29 18.71
C ASN A 201 2.37 -24.73 17.38
N ALA A 202 2.96 -25.20 16.28
CA ALA A 202 2.53 -24.83 14.94
C ALA A 202 1.40 -25.76 14.48
N HIS A 203 0.23 -25.20 14.20
CA HIS A 203 -0.90 -25.88 13.59
C HIS A 203 -0.86 -25.59 12.09
N ILE A 204 -0.75 -26.62 11.27
CA ILE A 204 -0.53 -26.50 9.83
C ILE A 204 -1.60 -27.30 9.10
N ALA A 205 -2.31 -26.67 8.17
CA ALA A 205 -3.29 -27.33 7.31
C ALA A 205 -2.99 -27.08 5.84
N TRP A 206 -3.29 -28.04 4.98
CA TRP A 206 -3.09 -27.96 3.53
C TRP A 206 -4.04 -28.91 2.79
N CYS A 207 -4.10 -28.82 1.47
CA CYS A 207 -4.84 -29.77 0.63
C CYS A 207 -3.87 -30.63 -0.19
N ASP A 208 -4.07 -31.94 -0.23
CA ASP A 208 -3.27 -32.84 -1.07
C ASP A 208 -4.04 -34.03 -1.66
N PHE A 209 -3.44 -34.66 -2.68
CA PHE A 209 -4.07 -35.66 -3.56
C PHE A 209 -3.62 -37.11 -3.26
N ARG A 210 -2.99 -37.38 -2.12
CA ARG A 210 -2.38 -38.70 -1.86
C ARG A 210 -3.39 -39.86 -1.83
N ASP A 211 -4.66 -39.54 -1.59
CA ASP A 211 -5.79 -40.49 -1.54
C ASP A 211 -6.61 -40.52 -2.84
N GLY A 212 -6.13 -39.90 -3.92
CA GLY A 212 -6.80 -39.85 -5.23
C GLY A 212 -7.68 -38.61 -5.44
N GLU A 213 -8.41 -38.16 -4.42
CA GLU A 213 -9.08 -36.84 -4.37
C GLU A 213 -8.26 -35.85 -3.50
N SER A 214 -8.41 -34.54 -3.74
CA SER A 214 -7.84 -33.51 -2.87
C SER A 214 -8.54 -33.48 -1.53
N ASN A 215 -7.82 -33.71 -0.44
CA ASN A 215 -8.37 -33.67 0.92
C ASN A 215 -7.58 -32.72 1.82
N VAL A 216 -8.28 -32.13 2.79
CA VAL A 216 -7.67 -31.32 3.84
C VAL A 216 -6.93 -32.23 4.80
N ARG A 217 -5.66 -31.89 5.02
CA ARG A 217 -4.75 -32.52 5.97
C ARG A 217 -4.31 -31.53 7.01
N TYR A 218 -3.89 -32.06 8.14
CA TYR A 218 -3.55 -31.26 9.31
C TYR A 218 -2.39 -31.88 10.10
N THR A 219 -1.47 -31.04 10.58
CA THR A 219 -0.34 -31.44 11.42
C THR A 219 -0.15 -30.43 12.53
N VAL A 220 0.28 -30.93 13.69
CA VAL A 220 0.70 -30.10 14.81
C VAL A 220 2.16 -30.38 15.10
N LEU A 221 2.97 -29.33 15.10
CA LEU A 221 4.38 -29.38 15.48
C LEU A 221 4.55 -28.74 16.85
N GLY A 222 5.30 -29.40 17.72
CA GLY A 222 5.77 -28.80 18.97
C GLY A 222 6.71 -27.63 18.71
N ALA A 223 6.91 -26.77 19.70
CA ALA A 223 7.84 -25.65 19.61
C ALA A 223 9.24 -26.07 19.10
N GLY A 224 9.73 -27.25 19.47
CA GLY A 224 11.01 -27.79 19.00
C GLY A 224 11.01 -28.39 17.59
N GLY A 225 9.90 -28.33 16.85
CA GLY A 225 9.73 -28.97 15.54
C GLY A 225 9.37 -30.46 15.59
N SER A 226 9.13 -31.04 16.76
CA SER A 226 8.67 -32.42 16.89
C SER A 226 7.23 -32.57 16.38
N ILE A 227 6.93 -33.58 15.58
CA ILE A 227 5.57 -33.87 15.13
C ILE A 227 4.75 -34.40 16.31
N LEU A 228 3.64 -33.74 16.62
CA LEU A 228 2.72 -34.10 17.71
C LEU A 228 1.42 -34.70 17.17
N THR A 229 0.95 -34.18 16.03
CA THR A 229 -0.13 -34.76 15.22
C THR A 229 0.37 -34.88 13.81
N ASP A 230 0.36 -36.08 13.25
CA ASP A 230 0.93 -36.37 11.93
C ASP A 230 -0.17 -36.54 10.89
N GLN A 231 -0.31 -35.56 10.01
CA GLN A 231 -1.07 -35.61 8.76
C GLN A 231 -2.52 -36.15 8.90
N ALA A 232 -3.19 -35.76 9.98
CA ALA A 232 -4.59 -36.08 10.24
C ALA A 232 -5.48 -35.63 9.09
N ARG A 233 -6.42 -36.49 8.68
CA ARG A 233 -7.39 -36.19 7.63
C ARG A 233 -8.56 -35.43 8.23
N ILE A 234 -8.88 -34.28 7.65
CA ILE A 234 -9.94 -33.40 8.15
C ILE A 234 -11.18 -33.41 7.24
N SER A 235 -10.99 -33.46 5.92
CA SER A 235 -12.10 -33.56 4.98
C SER A 235 -12.30 -34.99 4.48
N GLU A 236 -13.56 -35.34 4.25
CA GLU A 236 -13.97 -36.59 3.61
C GLU A 236 -15.00 -36.28 2.53
N GLY A 237 -14.86 -36.89 1.36
CA GLY A 237 -15.81 -36.72 0.28
C GLY A 237 -15.22 -37.01 -1.10
N PRO A 238 -16.08 -37.06 -2.14
CA PRO A 238 -15.65 -37.27 -3.52
C PRO A 238 -15.19 -35.98 -4.22
N ASN A 239 -15.26 -34.83 -3.55
CA ASN A 239 -14.94 -33.53 -4.14
C ASN A 239 -13.52 -33.09 -3.78
N ASP A 240 -12.89 -32.35 -4.68
CA ASP A 240 -11.57 -31.79 -4.45
C ASP A 240 -11.64 -30.58 -3.49
N ALA A 241 -11.01 -30.72 -2.32
CA ALA A 241 -10.78 -29.64 -1.37
C ALA A 241 -9.65 -28.69 -1.82
N THR A 242 -9.82 -27.39 -1.60
CA THR A 242 -8.84 -26.33 -1.87
C THR A 242 -8.87 -25.25 -0.78
N ASN A 243 -7.81 -24.45 -0.69
CA ASN A 243 -7.67 -23.30 0.21
C ASN A 243 -7.96 -23.62 1.68
N ALA A 244 -7.28 -24.65 2.20
CA ALA A 244 -7.31 -24.96 3.62
C ALA A 244 -6.76 -23.78 4.44
N VAL A 245 -7.54 -23.30 5.40
CA VAL A 245 -7.17 -22.23 6.33
C VAL A 245 -7.29 -22.76 7.75
N VAL A 246 -6.25 -22.58 8.56
CA VAL A 246 -6.24 -22.97 9.98
C VAL A 246 -6.14 -21.74 10.87
N ARG A 247 -6.95 -21.71 11.93
CA ARG A 247 -6.90 -20.67 12.97
C ARG A 247 -7.03 -21.33 14.33
N VAL A 248 -6.28 -20.80 15.31
CA VAL A 248 -6.22 -21.38 16.66
C VAL A 248 -6.69 -20.37 17.67
N ARG A 249 -7.42 -20.84 18.68
CA ARG A 249 -7.74 -20.08 19.89
C ARG A 249 -7.72 -21.01 21.10
N GLY A 250 -6.86 -20.72 22.06
CA GLY A 250 -6.66 -21.59 23.23
C GLY A 250 -6.19 -22.98 22.79
N GLN A 251 -6.98 -24.02 23.11
CA GLN A 251 -6.68 -25.43 22.73
C GLN A 251 -7.49 -25.92 21.53
N GLU A 252 -8.38 -25.08 20.98
CA GLU A 252 -9.28 -25.46 19.91
C GLU A 252 -8.80 -24.88 18.59
N THR A 253 -8.86 -25.69 17.53
CA THR A 253 -8.44 -25.29 16.19
C THR A 253 -9.63 -25.29 15.26
N ALA A 254 -9.85 -24.18 14.55
CA ALA A 254 -10.82 -24.10 13.47
C ALA A 254 -10.13 -24.33 12.13
N VAL A 255 -10.74 -25.16 11.29
CA VAL A 255 -10.26 -25.45 9.94
C VAL A 255 -11.36 -25.13 8.94
N PHE A 256 -10.99 -24.42 7.87
CA PHE A 256 -11.89 -23.98 6.81
C PHE A 256 -11.32 -24.40 5.46
N TRP A 257 -12.17 -24.72 4.49
CA TRP A 257 -11.75 -25.04 3.14
C TRP A 257 -12.88 -24.81 2.15
N ALA A 258 -12.55 -24.83 0.85
CA ALA A 258 -13.53 -24.87 -0.22
C ALA A 258 -13.57 -26.27 -0.84
N GLU A 259 -14.73 -26.74 -1.24
CA GLU A 259 -14.88 -27.93 -2.08
C GLU A 259 -15.65 -27.59 -3.35
N ARG A 260 -15.17 -28.10 -4.48
CA ARG A 260 -15.80 -27.89 -5.78
C ARG A 260 -16.55 -29.14 -6.23
N SER A 261 -17.85 -28.98 -6.45
CA SER A 261 -18.74 -29.99 -7.03
C SER A 261 -19.38 -29.43 -8.31
N GLY A 262 -18.79 -29.73 -9.46
CA GLY A 262 -19.24 -29.19 -10.74
C GLY A 262 -19.01 -27.68 -10.84
N GLU A 263 -20.11 -26.91 -11.01
CA GLU A 263 -20.10 -25.43 -11.05
C GLU A 263 -20.35 -24.79 -9.68
N THR A 264 -20.47 -25.60 -8.63
CA THR A 264 -20.73 -25.12 -7.27
C THR A 264 -19.47 -25.25 -6.44
N SER A 265 -19.10 -24.15 -5.78
CA SER A 265 -18.06 -24.13 -4.75
C SER A 265 -18.75 -23.95 -3.40
N SER A 266 -18.46 -24.84 -2.45
CA SER A 266 -19.00 -24.78 -1.10
C SER A 266 -17.88 -24.53 -0.11
N LEU A 267 -18.12 -23.64 0.85
CA LEU A 267 -17.24 -23.35 1.96
C LEU A 267 -17.58 -24.26 3.12
N TYR A 268 -16.58 -24.93 3.65
CA TYR A 268 -16.71 -25.85 4.77
C TYR A 268 -16.01 -25.32 6.02
N TYR A 269 -16.53 -25.76 7.15
CA TYR A 269 -16.04 -25.47 8.48
C TYR A 269 -16.01 -26.73 9.34
N THR A 270 -14.98 -26.84 10.17
CA THR A 270 -14.92 -27.79 11.28
C THR A 270 -14.08 -27.23 12.43
N ARG A 271 -14.19 -27.85 13.59
CA ARG A 271 -13.25 -27.67 14.69
C ARG A 271 -12.59 -28.99 15.01
N VAL A 272 -11.30 -28.92 15.32
CA VAL A 272 -10.52 -30.07 15.74
C VAL A 272 -9.86 -29.80 17.08
N ASP A 273 -9.64 -30.87 17.83
CA ASP A 273 -8.79 -30.83 19.01
C ASP A 273 -7.30 -30.80 18.62
N TYR A 274 -6.46 -30.73 19.63
CA TYR A 274 -5.01 -30.72 19.46
C TYR A 274 -4.45 -31.96 18.74
N SER A 275 -5.13 -33.11 18.85
CA SER A 275 -4.74 -34.37 18.20
C SER A 275 -5.27 -34.48 16.78
N GLY A 276 -5.99 -33.48 16.28
CA GLY A 276 -6.65 -33.50 14.97
C GLY A 276 -7.97 -34.27 14.96
N ASN A 277 -8.53 -34.62 16.12
CA ASN A 277 -9.86 -35.24 16.17
C ASN A 277 -10.93 -34.19 15.90
N ILE A 278 -11.91 -34.54 15.07
CA ILE A 278 -13.05 -33.70 14.74
C ILE A 278 -13.94 -33.51 16.00
N LEU A 279 -14.12 -32.25 16.41
CA LEU A 279 -15.00 -31.83 17.50
C LEU A 279 -16.36 -31.37 17.00
N VAL A 280 -16.38 -30.79 15.80
CA VAL A 280 -17.59 -30.34 15.10
C VAL A 280 -17.57 -30.95 13.71
N GLU A 281 -18.56 -31.77 13.38
CA GLU A 281 -18.63 -32.42 12.06
C GLU A 281 -18.48 -31.40 10.92
N PRO A 282 -17.66 -31.70 9.90
CA PRO A 282 -17.54 -30.90 8.68
C PRO A 282 -18.90 -30.51 8.11
N MET A 283 -19.12 -29.20 7.96
CA MET A 283 -20.37 -28.70 7.39
C MET A 283 -20.15 -27.55 6.41
N ALA A 284 -21.01 -27.49 5.40
CA ALA A 284 -21.03 -26.38 4.45
C ALA A 284 -21.70 -25.15 5.08
N VAL A 285 -20.95 -24.05 5.18
CA VAL A 285 -21.43 -22.77 5.72
C VAL A 285 -21.96 -21.84 4.64
N ALA A 286 -21.50 -22.00 3.40
CA ALA A 286 -22.00 -21.30 2.22
C ALA A 286 -21.80 -22.16 0.98
N SER A 287 -22.73 -22.09 0.03
CA SER A 287 -22.64 -22.79 -1.26
C SER A 287 -23.09 -21.84 -2.36
N GLU A 288 -22.19 -21.55 -3.30
CA GLU A 288 -22.43 -20.59 -4.37
C GLU A 288 -22.02 -21.19 -5.72
N ARG A 289 -22.73 -20.82 -6.79
CA ARG A 289 -22.32 -21.17 -8.15
C ARG A 289 -21.09 -20.34 -8.49
N SER A 290 -19.94 -20.98 -8.58
CA SER A 290 -18.69 -20.32 -8.91
C SER A 290 -17.64 -21.31 -9.43
N SER A 291 -16.82 -20.82 -10.35
CA SER A 291 -15.69 -21.54 -10.95
C SER A 291 -14.40 -21.47 -10.13
N GLY A 292 -14.32 -20.60 -9.12
CA GLY A 292 -13.12 -20.44 -8.30
C GLY A 292 -13.40 -19.65 -7.04
N LEU A 293 -12.75 -20.03 -5.94
CA LEU A 293 -12.95 -19.42 -4.63
C LEU A 293 -11.62 -19.26 -3.92
N ALA A 294 -11.22 -18.02 -3.60
CA ALA A 294 -10.11 -17.73 -2.68
C ALA A 294 -10.68 -17.43 -1.29
N LEU A 295 -10.31 -18.21 -0.28
CA LEU A 295 -10.81 -18.11 1.09
C LEU A 295 -9.73 -17.57 2.03
N ASP A 296 -10.14 -16.70 2.93
CA ASP A 296 -9.41 -16.40 4.16
C ASP A 296 -10.38 -16.30 5.35
N ALA A 297 -9.85 -16.57 6.55
CA ALA A 297 -10.64 -16.63 7.77
C ALA A 297 -9.91 -15.98 8.94
N ALA A 298 -10.65 -15.49 9.92
CA ALA A 298 -10.11 -15.05 11.21
C ALA A 298 -11.05 -15.47 12.33
N LEU A 299 -10.53 -15.59 13.56
CA LEU A 299 -11.33 -15.85 14.76
C LEU A 299 -11.43 -14.57 15.59
N ASP A 300 -12.60 -14.31 16.16
CA ASP A 300 -12.74 -13.31 17.22
C ASP A 300 -12.36 -13.89 18.60
N ALA A 301 -12.38 -13.05 19.63
CA ALA A 301 -12.08 -13.46 21.01
C ALA A 301 -13.05 -14.56 21.51
N ASP A 302 -14.29 -14.55 21.03
CA ASP A 302 -15.32 -15.53 21.38
C ASP A 302 -15.19 -16.85 20.60
N GLY A 303 -14.24 -16.92 19.66
CA GLY A 303 -13.96 -18.13 18.87
C GLY A 303 -14.92 -18.31 17.70
N ASN A 304 -15.73 -17.29 17.39
CA ASN A 304 -16.55 -17.27 16.20
C ASN A 304 -15.67 -16.87 15.01
N ALA A 305 -15.93 -17.48 13.86
CA ALA A 305 -15.19 -17.21 12.64
C ALA A 305 -15.76 -16.02 11.87
N ARG A 306 -14.86 -15.28 11.24
CA ARG A 306 -15.12 -14.28 10.21
C ARG A 306 -14.52 -14.81 8.93
N LEU A 307 -15.34 -14.94 7.90
CA LEU A 307 -14.95 -15.50 6.61
C LEU A 307 -15.01 -14.42 5.56
N ALA A 308 -13.99 -14.37 4.71
CA ALA A 308 -14.00 -13.59 3.49
C ALA A 308 -13.59 -14.48 2.32
N TRP A 309 -14.34 -14.39 1.22
CA TRP A 309 -13.99 -15.12 0.02
C TRP A 309 -14.28 -14.33 -1.24
N SER A 310 -13.52 -14.60 -2.29
CA SER A 310 -13.87 -14.15 -3.63
C SER A 310 -14.55 -15.27 -4.40
N LEU A 311 -15.49 -14.91 -5.27
CA LEU A 311 -16.11 -15.83 -6.21
C LEU A 311 -16.33 -15.15 -7.56
N SER A 312 -16.29 -15.91 -8.65
CA SER A 312 -16.71 -15.44 -9.97
C SER A 312 -18.05 -16.06 -10.36
N ASP A 313 -18.99 -15.23 -10.82
CA ASP A 313 -20.27 -15.66 -11.42
C ASP A 313 -20.20 -15.77 -12.97
N GLY A 314 -18.99 -15.63 -13.53
CA GLY A 314 -18.71 -15.65 -14.97
C GLY A 314 -18.70 -14.27 -15.65
N LEU A 315 -19.28 -13.25 -15.02
CA LEU A 315 -19.26 -11.86 -15.50
C LEU A 315 -18.69 -10.88 -14.48
N ASN A 316 -18.90 -11.16 -13.19
CA ASN A 316 -18.43 -10.37 -12.08
C ASN A 316 -17.64 -11.26 -11.13
N CYS A 317 -16.71 -10.64 -10.41
CA CYS A 317 -16.18 -11.20 -9.19
C CYS A 317 -16.77 -10.46 -8.00
N HIS A 318 -17.16 -11.23 -6.98
CA HIS A 318 -17.70 -10.72 -5.73
C HIS A 318 -16.72 -11.03 -4.61
N VAL A 319 -16.56 -10.08 -3.70
CA VAL A 319 -15.94 -10.30 -2.39
C VAL A 319 -17.07 -10.42 -1.38
N ARG A 320 -17.21 -11.61 -0.83
CA ARG A 320 -18.24 -11.97 0.14
C ARG A 320 -17.67 -11.96 1.55
N TYR A 321 -18.56 -11.75 2.51
CA TYR A 321 -18.26 -11.81 3.94
C TYR A 321 -19.36 -12.58 4.68
N ALA A 322 -18.96 -13.40 5.65
CA ALA A 322 -19.89 -14.04 6.57
C ALA A 322 -19.31 -14.20 7.97
N ARG A 323 -20.24 -14.33 8.93
CA ARG A 323 -19.96 -14.65 10.33
C ARG A 323 -20.45 -16.04 10.62
N VAL A 324 -19.64 -16.83 11.31
CA VAL A 324 -19.97 -18.21 11.66
C VAL A 324 -19.68 -18.38 13.15
N ASP A 325 -20.62 -18.92 13.91
CA ASP A 325 -20.40 -19.20 15.32
C ASP A 325 -19.41 -20.37 15.53
N ALA A 326 -19.05 -20.62 16.79
CA ALA A 326 -18.16 -21.73 17.15
C ALA A 326 -18.69 -23.15 16.82
N TYR A 327 -19.92 -23.27 16.28
CA TYR A 327 -20.53 -24.53 15.90
C TYR A 327 -20.78 -24.64 14.40
N GLY A 328 -20.40 -23.64 13.61
CA GLY A 328 -20.58 -23.64 12.16
C GLY A 328 -21.87 -22.99 11.67
N SER A 329 -22.67 -22.39 12.55
CA SER A 329 -23.92 -21.73 12.15
C SER A 329 -23.68 -20.27 11.73
N LEU A 330 -24.33 -19.84 10.64
CA LEU A 330 -24.25 -18.45 10.17
C LEU A 330 -24.86 -17.48 11.19
N MET A 331 -24.11 -16.43 11.54
CA MET A 331 -24.54 -15.35 12.43
C MET A 331 -24.99 -14.12 11.62
N GLY A 332 -26.05 -14.28 10.84
CA GLY A 332 -26.56 -13.25 9.93
C GLY A 332 -26.42 -13.64 8.45
N PRO A 333 -26.83 -12.76 7.52
CA PRO A 333 -26.73 -13.04 6.10
C PRO A 333 -25.28 -12.96 5.61
N VAL A 334 -24.98 -13.72 4.55
CA VAL A 334 -23.79 -13.48 3.74
C VAL A 334 -23.90 -12.11 3.09
N THR A 335 -22.87 -11.28 3.24
CA THR A 335 -22.84 -9.90 2.75
C THR A 335 -21.96 -9.78 1.51
N ASP A 336 -22.40 -8.99 0.53
CA ASP A 336 -21.58 -8.59 -0.62
C ASP A 336 -20.79 -7.33 -0.26
N VAL A 337 -19.48 -7.47 -0.06
CA VAL A 337 -18.59 -6.35 0.30
C VAL A 337 -18.21 -5.54 -0.94
N ALA A 338 -17.96 -6.22 -2.06
CA ALA A 338 -17.63 -5.59 -3.33
C ALA A 338 -18.05 -6.49 -4.50
N SER A 339 -18.57 -5.88 -5.57
CA SER A 339 -18.88 -6.57 -6.82
C SER A 339 -18.26 -5.80 -7.99
N THR A 340 -17.39 -6.47 -8.74
CA THR A 340 -16.61 -5.87 -9.83
C THR A 340 -16.78 -6.70 -11.10
N ARG A 341 -16.87 -6.05 -12.26
CA ARG A 341 -17.07 -6.71 -13.58
C ARG A 341 -15.89 -7.59 -14.06
N LEU A 342 -14.85 -7.76 -13.25
CA LEU A 342 -13.65 -8.56 -13.55
C LEU A 342 -13.02 -9.09 -12.26
N GLU A 343 -11.97 -9.92 -12.44
CA GLU A 343 -11.18 -10.61 -11.41
C GLU A 343 -10.96 -9.74 -10.17
N SER A 344 -11.64 -10.12 -9.08
CA SER A 344 -11.32 -9.71 -7.72
C SER A 344 -10.93 -10.99 -6.98
N GLY A 345 -9.79 -10.96 -6.31
CA GLY A 345 -9.16 -12.17 -5.79
C GLY A 345 -8.36 -11.93 -4.53
N HIS A 346 -8.09 -13.02 -3.81
CA HIS A 346 -7.23 -13.07 -2.62
C HIS A 346 -7.67 -12.09 -1.52
N PRO A 347 -8.89 -12.23 -0.97
CA PRO A 347 -9.24 -11.47 0.21
C PRO A 347 -8.32 -11.87 1.37
N SER A 348 -7.95 -10.90 2.18
CA SER A 348 -7.27 -11.10 3.46
C SER A 348 -8.08 -10.45 4.56
N ILE A 349 -8.32 -11.19 5.64
CA ILE A 349 -9.17 -10.79 6.76
C ILE A 349 -8.42 -10.85 8.08
N ALA A 350 -8.62 -9.84 8.91
CA ALA A 350 -8.11 -9.82 10.28
C ALA A 350 -9.14 -9.19 11.23
N VAL A 351 -9.15 -9.64 12.48
CA VAL A 351 -10.03 -9.13 13.54
C VAL A 351 -9.17 -8.38 14.54
N GLU A 352 -9.51 -7.12 14.82
CA GLU A 352 -8.83 -6.34 15.86
C GLU A 352 -9.32 -6.74 17.25
N PRO A 353 -8.57 -6.43 18.34
CA PRO A 353 -8.96 -6.84 19.70
C PRO A 353 -10.34 -6.36 20.17
N THR A 354 -10.87 -5.28 19.60
CA THR A 354 -12.23 -4.78 19.90
C THR A 354 -13.34 -5.64 19.25
N GLY A 355 -12.98 -6.52 18.32
CA GLY A 355 -13.88 -7.31 17.50
C GLY A 355 -14.14 -6.74 16.11
N ALA A 356 -13.75 -5.49 15.82
CA ALA A 356 -13.91 -4.92 14.48
C ALA A 356 -13.07 -5.68 13.43
N ILE A 357 -13.52 -5.61 12.18
CA ILE A 357 -13.05 -6.50 11.13
C ILE A 357 -12.41 -5.66 10.03
N HIS A 358 -11.24 -6.10 9.61
CA HIS A 358 -10.46 -5.49 8.55
C HIS A 358 -10.44 -6.44 7.36
N LEU A 359 -10.71 -5.90 6.18
CA LEU A 359 -10.72 -6.65 4.92
C LEU A 359 -9.89 -5.91 3.89
N ALA A 360 -9.02 -6.63 3.20
CA ALA A 360 -8.29 -6.15 2.03
C ALA A 360 -8.42 -7.16 0.88
N TRP A 361 -8.51 -6.67 -0.36
CA TRP A 361 -8.62 -7.54 -1.55
C TRP A 361 -8.02 -6.87 -2.78
N THR A 362 -7.69 -7.68 -3.79
CA THR A 362 -7.33 -7.19 -5.12
C THR A 362 -8.59 -7.04 -5.96
N THR A 363 -8.67 -5.96 -6.72
CA THR A 363 -9.62 -5.79 -7.81
C THR A 363 -8.84 -5.52 -9.09
N GLU A 364 -9.31 -6.03 -10.24
CA GLU A 364 -8.80 -5.73 -11.58
C GLU A 364 -9.81 -4.95 -12.45
N PRO A 365 -9.39 -4.00 -13.32
CA PRO A 365 -10.26 -3.16 -14.13
C PRO A 365 -10.62 -3.84 -15.45
N GLU A 366 -11.84 -3.56 -15.93
CA GLU A 366 -12.34 -4.01 -17.25
C GLU A 366 -11.28 -3.88 -18.36
N ARG A 367 -11.13 -4.92 -19.20
CA ARG A 367 -10.27 -4.93 -20.41
C ARG A 367 -10.55 -3.79 -21.41
N LEU A 368 -11.55 -2.93 -21.15
CA LEU A 368 -11.98 -1.82 -22.01
C LEU A 368 -12.06 -0.49 -21.23
N GLN A 369 -10.99 0.31 -21.34
CA GLN A 369 -10.99 1.78 -21.30
C GLN A 369 -11.26 2.57 -19.99
N ARG A 370 -11.21 1.98 -18.79
CA ARG A 370 -11.00 2.76 -17.54
C ARG A 370 -9.76 2.28 -16.78
N VAL A 371 -8.74 3.12 -16.75
CA VAL A 371 -7.35 2.82 -16.36
C VAL A 371 -7.14 2.92 -14.83
N ASP A 372 -8.21 3.10 -14.05
CA ASP A 372 -8.11 3.70 -12.71
C ASP A 372 -8.40 2.73 -11.53
N LEU A 373 -8.59 1.41 -11.74
CA LEU A 373 -9.16 0.53 -10.69
C LEU A 373 -8.48 -0.83 -10.42
N SER A 374 -7.26 -1.16 -10.91
CA SER A 374 -6.53 -2.37 -10.42
C SER A 374 -5.74 -2.09 -9.16
N GLY A 375 -6.37 -2.18 -8.00
CA GLY A 375 -5.74 -1.80 -6.76
C GLY A 375 -5.95 -2.80 -5.64
N ILE A 376 -5.20 -2.58 -4.57
CA ILE A 376 -5.59 -3.10 -3.27
C ILE A 376 -6.70 -2.21 -2.73
N PHE A 377 -7.84 -2.80 -2.46
CA PHE A 377 -8.95 -2.17 -1.76
C PHE A 377 -8.98 -2.60 -0.31
N TYR A 378 -9.58 -1.76 0.52
CA TYR A 378 -9.73 -2.00 1.95
C TYR A 378 -11.10 -1.52 2.43
N THR A 379 -11.70 -2.26 3.37
CA THR A 379 -12.86 -1.83 4.15
C THR A 379 -12.65 -2.19 5.62
N ARG A 380 -13.43 -1.55 6.49
CA ARG A 380 -13.54 -1.91 7.91
C ARG A 380 -15.01 -2.09 8.25
N LEU A 381 -15.32 -3.17 8.98
CA LEU A 381 -16.65 -3.47 9.48
C LEU A 381 -16.64 -3.50 11.02
N THR A 382 -17.81 -3.32 11.65
CA THR A 382 -18.00 -3.58 13.08
C THR A 382 -17.85 -5.07 13.39
N ALA A 383 -17.84 -5.43 14.67
CA ALA A 383 -17.86 -6.84 15.09
C ALA A 383 -19.09 -7.59 14.57
N GLU A 384 -20.19 -6.86 14.36
CA GLU A 384 -21.45 -7.34 13.84
C GLU A 384 -21.47 -7.43 12.31
N GLY A 385 -20.48 -6.86 11.61
CA GLY A 385 -20.40 -6.82 10.16
C GLY A 385 -21.02 -5.60 9.51
N GLU A 386 -21.36 -4.56 10.28
CA GLU A 386 -21.85 -3.29 9.73
C GLU A 386 -20.69 -2.46 9.17
N GLU A 387 -20.89 -1.76 8.07
CA GLU A 387 -19.83 -0.96 7.43
C GLU A 387 -19.41 0.22 8.32
N LEU A 388 -18.12 0.26 8.70
CA LEU A 388 -17.50 1.41 9.37
C LEU A 388 -16.78 2.32 8.38
N VAL A 389 -16.11 1.72 7.40
CA VAL A 389 -15.35 2.43 6.36
C VAL A 389 -15.72 1.82 5.02
N SER A 390 -16.36 2.58 4.14
CA SER A 390 -16.68 2.11 2.79
C SER A 390 -15.43 1.63 2.04
N PRO A 391 -15.55 0.64 1.14
CA PRO A 391 -14.45 0.16 0.30
C PRO A 391 -13.66 1.30 -0.37
N VAL A 392 -12.36 1.38 -0.07
CA VAL A 392 -11.46 2.43 -0.57
C VAL A 392 -10.19 1.83 -1.18
N PRO A 393 -9.70 2.35 -2.31
CA PRO A 393 -8.41 1.94 -2.85
C PRO A 393 -7.28 2.48 -1.96
N ILE A 394 -6.36 1.62 -1.54
CA ILE A 394 -5.22 1.99 -0.70
C ILE A 394 -3.88 1.93 -1.44
N SER A 395 -3.76 1.18 -2.53
CA SER A 395 -2.56 1.15 -3.38
C SER A 395 -2.49 2.38 -4.29
N SER A 396 -1.34 3.07 -4.34
CA SER A 396 -1.17 4.25 -5.21
C SER A 396 -0.87 3.93 -6.69
N ALA A 397 -0.69 2.66 -7.06
CA ALA A 397 -0.50 2.21 -8.45
C ALA A 397 -1.61 1.26 -8.88
N PRO A 398 -2.68 1.79 -9.51
CA PRO A 398 -3.91 1.06 -9.79
C PRO A 398 -3.78 0.11 -10.99
N LEU A 399 -2.60 -0.44 -11.32
CA LEU A 399 -2.40 -1.29 -12.51
C LEU A 399 -1.55 -2.55 -12.31
N ARG A 400 -0.97 -2.78 -11.14
CA ARG A 400 -0.02 -3.89 -10.92
C ARG A 400 0.04 -4.41 -9.48
N SER A 401 -0.97 -4.10 -8.65
CA SER A 401 -1.01 -4.51 -7.25
C SER A 401 -1.82 -5.79 -7.06
N GLN A 402 -1.25 -6.82 -6.43
CA GLN A 402 -1.92 -8.10 -6.22
C GLN A 402 -1.50 -8.79 -4.91
N GLY A 403 -2.37 -9.68 -4.42
CA GLY A 403 -2.11 -10.56 -3.28
C GLY A 403 -1.89 -9.81 -1.97
N PRO A 404 -2.88 -9.06 -1.46
CA PRO A 404 -2.74 -8.38 -0.19
C PRO A 404 -2.67 -9.40 0.95
N ALA A 405 -1.79 -9.15 1.89
CA ALA A 405 -1.72 -9.83 3.17
C ALA A 405 -1.89 -8.79 4.29
N LEU A 406 -2.85 -9.03 5.17
CA LEU A 406 -3.26 -8.11 6.20
C LEU A 406 -2.84 -8.65 7.57
N ALA A 407 -2.23 -7.78 8.38
CA ALA A 407 -2.01 -8.02 9.80
C ALA A 407 -2.53 -6.83 10.61
N VAL A 408 -2.93 -7.07 11.86
CA VAL A 408 -3.43 -6.04 12.77
C VAL A 408 -2.55 -6.05 14.01
N SER A 409 -2.18 -4.86 14.49
CA SER A 409 -1.44 -4.71 15.75
C SER A 409 -2.37 -4.86 16.97
N ASP A 410 -1.81 -5.06 18.15
CA ASP A 410 -2.56 -5.04 19.42
C ASP A 410 -3.30 -3.71 19.67
N GLU A 411 -2.87 -2.61 19.04
CA GLU A 411 -3.56 -1.33 19.10
C GLU A 411 -4.74 -1.20 18.10
N GLY A 412 -5.03 -2.25 17.33
CA GLY A 412 -6.07 -2.24 16.29
C GLY A 412 -5.69 -1.47 15.01
N LEU A 413 -4.41 -1.19 14.80
CA LEU A 413 -3.92 -0.60 13.55
C LEU A 413 -3.64 -1.69 12.51
N PRO A 414 -4.33 -1.69 11.35
CA PRO A 414 -4.05 -2.62 10.26
C PRO A 414 -2.81 -2.19 9.46
N THR A 415 -2.00 -3.16 9.08
CA THR A 415 -0.98 -3.05 8.03
C THR A 415 -1.30 -4.02 6.90
N VAL A 416 -1.28 -3.51 5.67
CA VAL A 416 -1.47 -4.31 4.46
C VAL A 416 -0.15 -4.33 3.70
N VAL A 417 0.28 -5.53 3.32
CA VAL A 417 1.44 -5.79 2.46
C VAL A 417 0.95 -6.37 1.14
N TRP A 418 1.47 -5.94 0.01
CA TRP A 418 1.10 -6.49 -1.30
C TRP A 418 2.28 -6.50 -2.26
N SER A 419 2.14 -7.26 -3.35
CA SER A 419 3.09 -7.22 -4.46
C SER A 419 2.65 -6.21 -5.52
N ASP A 420 3.58 -5.40 -6.03
CA ASP A 420 3.30 -4.31 -6.95
C ASP A 420 4.37 -4.19 -8.05
N GLY A 421 3.95 -4.25 -9.31
CA GLY A 421 4.84 -4.14 -10.47
C GLY A 421 5.11 -2.71 -10.97
N ARG A 422 4.75 -1.65 -10.24
CA ARG A 422 4.83 -0.23 -10.71
C ARG A 422 6.23 0.22 -11.15
N ASP A 423 7.29 -0.44 -10.67
CA ASP A 423 8.68 -0.07 -10.96
C ASP A 423 9.25 -0.69 -12.24
N GLY A 424 8.41 -1.37 -13.04
CA GLY A 424 8.75 -1.87 -14.38
C GLY A 424 8.99 -3.39 -14.40
N PRO A 425 8.58 -4.09 -15.49
CA PRO A 425 8.83 -5.52 -15.62
C PRO A 425 10.33 -5.83 -15.74
N PRO A 426 10.79 -6.99 -15.22
CA PRO A 426 9.99 -8.07 -14.63
C PRO A 426 9.66 -7.91 -13.14
N ASN A 427 9.74 -6.71 -12.54
CA ASN A 427 9.88 -6.57 -11.08
C ASN A 427 8.54 -6.26 -10.39
N SER A 428 7.79 -7.29 -9.99
CA SER A 428 6.84 -7.16 -8.88
C SER A 428 7.64 -7.01 -7.58
N GLU A 429 7.37 -5.99 -6.77
CA GLU A 429 8.07 -5.73 -5.52
C GLU A 429 7.08 -5.63 -4.38
N LEU A 430 7.52 -5.89 -3.15
CA LEU A 430 6.66 -5.77 -1.99
C LEU A 430 6.52 -4.32 -1.56
N TYR A 431 5.29 -3.94 -1.24
CA TYR A 431 4.94 -2.65 -0.68
C TYR A 431 4.09 -2.84 0.56
N LEU A 432 4.13 -1.86 1.48
CA LEU A 432 3.25 -1.83 2.63
C LEU A 432 2.61 -0.46 2.86
N LYS A 433 1.49 -0.51 3.56
CA LYS A 433 0.82 0.63 4.18
C LYS A 433 0.28 0.26 5.54
N THR A 434 0.46 1.16 6.50
CA THR A 434 -0.08 1.04 7.86
C THR A 434 -1.04 2.18 8.13
N ARG A 435 -2.19 1.87 8.74
CA ARG A 435 -3.13 2.91 9.16
C ARG A 435 -2.52 3.72 10.31
N VAL A 436 -2.54 5.03 10.19
CA VAL A 436 -2.00 5.98 11.18
C VAL A 436 -3.01 6.19 12.30
N LYS A 437 -2.54 6.14 13.54
CA LYS A 437 -3.33 6.45 14.72
C LYS A 437 -3.69 7.94 14.74
N VAL A 438 -4.98 8.26 14.76
CA VAL A 438 -5.45 9.64 14.97
C VAL A 438 -5.55 9.88 16.47
N GLU A 439 -4.58 10.59 17.05
CA GLU A 439 -4.69 11.04 18.43
C GLU A 439 -5.74 12.15 18.54
N THR A 440 -6.89 11.85 19.15
CA THR A 440 -7.91 12.85 19.46
C THR A 440 -7.43 13.64 20.68
N VAL A 441 -6.92 14.85 20.47
CA VAL A 441 -6.62 15.78 21.57
C VAL A 441 -7.95 16.24 22.17
N SER A 442 -8.30 15.70 23.33
CA SER A 442 -9.43 16.21 24.12
C SER A 442 -9.00 17.47 24.86
N GLU A 443 -9.28 18.64 24.30
CA GLU A 443 -9.20 19.88 25.08
C GLU A 443 -10.30 19.86 26.15
N THR A 444 -9.90 19.58 27.39
CA THR A 444 -10.76 19.69 28.56
C THR A 444 -11.07 21.17 28.78
N SER A 445 -12.32 21.58 28.51
CA SER A 445 -12.78 22.94 28.81
C SER A 445 -12.84 23.15 30.33
N GLY A 446 -11.79 23.73 30.91
CA GLY A 446 -11.79 24.16 32.31
C GLY A 446 -12.62 25.42 32.51
N THR A 447 -13.68 25.34 33.32
CA THR A 447 -14.45 26.49 33.79
C THR A 447 -13.70 27.18 34.94
N LEU A 448 -13.25 28.43 34.73
CA LEU A 448 -12.79 29.28 35.83
C LEU A 448 -14.00 30.00 36.48
N PRO A 449 -14.16 30.00 37.81
CA PRO A 449 -15.23 30.74 38.47
C PRO A 449 -14.87 32.22 38.55
N VAL A 450 -15.68 33.10 37.95
CA VAL A 450 -15.55 34.55 38.09
C VAL A 450 -16.49 35.02 39.20
N THR A 451 -15.93 35.51 40.31
CA THR A 451 -16.66 36.24 41.35
C THR A 451 -16.75 37.72 40.94
N VAL A 452 -17.96 38.28 40.93
CA VAL A 452 -18.20 39.69 40.58
C VAL A 452 -18.45 40.51 41.85
N PRO A 453 -17.69 41.58 42.08
CA PRO A 453 -18.18 42.69 42.86
C PRO A 453 -18.15 44.01 42.07
N GLY A 454 -19.26 44.74 42.17
CA GLY A 454 -19.25 46.21 42.28
C GLY A 454 -19.10 47.00 40.98
N ASN A 455 -20.23 47.52 40.53
CA ASN A 455 -20.38 48.55 39.50
C ASN A 455 -19.56 49.81 39.83
N ASP A 456 -18.69 50.27 38.91
CA ASP A 456 -18.53 51.69 38.55
C ASP A 456 -17.62 51.88 37.32
N TYR A 457 -18.19 52.52 36.30
CA TYR A 457 -17.62 53.18 35.12
C TYR A 457 -16.19 52.86 34.66
N VAL A 458 -16.12 52.07 33.58
CA VAL A 458 -14.97 51.91 32.68
C VAL A 458 -15.02 52.99 31.59
N PRO A 459 -13.95 53.78 31.35
CA PRO A 459 -13.56 54.14 30.00
C PRO A 459 -12.56 53.09 29.52
N ALA A 460 -12.91 52.45 28.41
CA ALA A 460 -12.17 51.38 27.78
C ALA A 460 -10.73 51.82 27.44
N ALA A 461 -9.77 51.47 28.28
CA ALA A 461 -8.37 51.44 27.93
C ALA A 461 -7.67 50.41 28.81
N VAL A 462 -6.83 49.57 28.19
CA VAL A 462 -5.85 48.63 28.78
C VAL A 462 -6.10 47.13 28.55
N ALA A 463 -7.32 46.62 28.32
CA ALA A 463 -7.50 45.22 27.84
C ALA A 463 -7.58 45.07 26.31
N ALA A 464 -7.48 46.17 25.55
CA ALA A 464 -7.44 46.18 24.08
C ALA A 464 -6.02 46.35 23.52
N GLY A 465 -5.02 46.65 24.37
CA GLY A 465 -3.66 46.99 23.93
C GLY A 465 -2.88 45.82 23.34
N GLY A 466 -2.99 44.62 23.91
CA GLY A 466 -2.20 43.46 23.48
C GLY A 466 -2.65 42.88 22.13
N LEU A 467 -3.96 42.66 21.95
CA LEU A 467 -4.49 42.11 20.70
C LEU A 467 -4.53 43.14 19.57
N GLY A 468 -4.83 44.42 19.89
CA GLY A 468 -4.89 45.49 18.90
C GLY A 468 -3.52 45.80 18.27
N VAL A 469 -2.44 45.72 19.05
CA VAL A 469 -1.07 45.93 18.56
C VAL A 469 -0.60 44.77 17.68
N LEU A 470 -1.01 43.53 17.97
CA LEU A 470 -0.69 42.35 17.14
C LEU A 470 -1.45 42.35 15.81
N VAL A 471 -2.72 42.76 15.81
CA VAL A 471 -3.52 42.90 14.58
C VAL A 471 -3.04 44.08 13.73
N ALA A 472 -2.71 45.22 14.33
CA ALA A 472 -2.16 46.37 13.60
C ALA A 472 -0.77 46.10 13.01
N ALA A 473 0.10 45.37 13.72
CA ALA A 473 1.41 44.94 13.21
C ALA A 473 1.28 43.96 12.03
N ALA A 474 0.29 43.05 12.06
CA ALA A 474 0.02 42.12 10.97
C ALA A 474 -0.52 42.81 9.69
N LEU A 475 -1.05 44.04 9.79
CA LEU A 475 -1.53 44.79 8.63
C LEU A 475 -0.41 45.53 7.87
N THR A 476 0.79 45.65 8.44
CA THR A 476 1.95 46.30 7.80
C THR A 476 3.04 45.28 7.45
N GLU A 477 3.73 45.48 6.34
CA GLU A 477 4.74 44.54 5.85
C GLU A 477 5.92 44.38 6.83
N ALA A 478 6.38 45.48 7.43
CA ALA A 478 7.44 45.47 8.44
C ALA A 478 7.02 44.84 9.79
N GLY A 479 5.74 44.89 10.14
CA GLY A 479 5.21 44.32 11.39
C GLY A 479 5.05 42.80 11.33
N ARG A 480 4.72 42.24 10.17
CA ARG A 480 4.64 40.79 9.93
C ARG A 480 5.99 40.09 10.15
N TRP A 481 7.08 40.70 9.69
CA TRP A 481 8.44 40.14 9.84
C TRP A 481 8.94 40.14 11.29
N LYS A 482 8.59 41.14 12.10
CA LYS A 482 8.96 41.18 13.52
C LYS A 482 8.21 40.14 14.37
N LEU A 483 6.97 39.82 14.00
CA LEU A 483 6.20 38.74 14.64
C LEU A 483 6.72 37.35 14.28
N ALA A 484 7.17 37.15 13.03
CA ALA A 484 7.80 35.91 12.61
C ALA A 484 9.10 35.59 13.40
N PHE A 485 9.87 36.60 13.80
CA PHE A 485 11.11 36.43 14.56
C PHE A 485 10.92 35.91 15.99
N LEU A 486 9.76 36.16 16.63
CA LEU A 486 9.45 35.66 17.97
C LEU A 486 9.22 34.14 18.00
N ALA A 487 8.89 33.53 16.86
CA ALA A 487 8.69 32.08 16.74
C ALA A 487 9.99 31.31 16.44
N VAL A 488 11.09 31.99 16.10
CA VAL A 488 12.34 31.36 15.63
C VAL A 488 13.04 30.48 16.68
N PRO A 489 13.12 30.83 17.98
CA PRO A 489 13.78 29.97 18.96
C PRO A 489 12.99 28.67 19.25
N LEU A 490 11.65 28.73 19.17
CA LEU A 490 10.77 27.58 19.44
C LEU A 490 10.65 26.64 18.22
N TYR A 491 10.73 27.18 17.00
CA TYR A 491 10.64 26.42 15.75
C TYR A 491 11.95 25.67 15.40
N SER A 492 13.09 26.13 15.93
CA SER A 492 14.41 25.55 15.63
C SER A 492 14.69 24.16 16.24
N ARG A 493 13.85 23.67 17.16
CA ARG A 493 14.05 22.39 17.85
C ARG A 493 13.18 21.23 17.36
N LEU A 494 12.23 21.43 16.44
CA LEU A 494 11.21 20.41 16.12
C LEU A 494 11.05 19.98 14.65
N ARG A 495 11.79 20.54 13.68
CA ARG A 495 11.71 20.06 12.28
C ARG A 495 13.03 20.28 11.55
N LYS A 496 13.80 19.22 11.32
CA LYS A 496 15.00 19.31 10.45
C LYS A 496 15.02 18.40 9.22
N GLU A 497 14.07 17.48 9.04
CA GLU A 497 14.15 16.51 7.92
C GLU A 497 13.11 16.70 6.80
N GLY A 498 11.94 17.29 7.06
CA GLY A 498 10.90 17.49 6.03
C GLY A 498 10.95 18.82 5.26
N LEU A 499 11.56 19.87 5.82
CA LEU A 499 11.56 21.22 5.21
C LEU A 499 12.60 21.38 4.10
N LEU A 500 13.72 20.66 4.19
CA LEU A 500 14.78 20.70 3.18
C LEU A 500 14.24 20.21 1.83
N ASN A 501 13.38 19.19 1.80
CA ASN A 501 12.92 18.61 0.54
C ASN A 501 11.96 19.49 -0.26
N HIS A 502 11.14 20.32 0.40
CA HIS A 502 10.24 21.26 -0.29
C HIS A 502 10.97 22.56 -0.66
N ALA A 503 11.73 23.14 0.27
CA ALA A 503 12.48 24.37 0.02
C ALA A 503 13.61 24.19 -1.00
N ILE A 504 14.36 23.08 -0.95
CA ILE A 504 15.41 22.76 -1.93
C ILE A 504 14.78 22.46 -3.30
N ARG A 505 13.63 21.79 -3.35
CA ARG A 505 12.91 21.52 -4.60
C ARG A 505 12.37 22.81 -5.23
N GLU A 506 11.80 23.71 -4.43
CA GLU A 506 11.40 25.05 -4.88
C GLU A 506 12.60 25.86 -5.37
N GLN A 507 13.75 25.77 -4.68
CA GLN A 507 14.99 26.44 -5.07
C GLN A 507 15.56 25.88 -6.39
N ILE A 508 15.58 24.56 -6.58
CA ILE A 508 16.01 23.92 -7.83
C ILE A 508 15.05 24.26 -8.98
N PHE A 509 13.74 24.21 -8.73
CA PHE A 509 12.73 24.55 -9.73
C PHE A 509 12.82 26.03 -10.14
N GLY A 510 12.98 26.94 -9.17
CA GLY A 510 13.24 28.36 -9.42
C GLY A 510 14.50 28.56 -10.26
N TYR A 511 15.60 27.89 -9.90
CA TYR A 511 16.85 27.97 -10.64
C TYR A 511 16.74 27.45 -12.08
N VAL A 512 16.01 26.35 -12.32
CA VAL A 512 15.76 25.81 -13.68
C VAL A 512 14.83 26.74 -14.49
N ASN A 513 13.89 27.42 -13.85
CA ASN A 513 13.06 28.45 -14.50
C ASN A 513 13.88 29.67 -14.91
N GLU A 514 14.81 30.12 -14.06
CA GLU A 514 15.69 31.26 -14.32
C GLU A 514 16.82 30.93 -15.32
N HIS A 515 17.30 29.68 -15.34
CA HIS A 515 18.41 29.23 -16.19
C HIS A 515 18.03 27.98 -17.04
N PRO A 516 17.08 28.06 -17.99
CA PRO A 516 16.69 26.92 -18.80
C PRO A 516 17.87 26.35 -19.62
N GLY A 517 18.13 25.06 -19.48
CA GLY A 517 19.26 24.36 -20.11
C GLY A 517 20.50 24.24 -19.22
N ALA A 518 20.41 24.64 -17.94
CA ALA A 518 21.44 24.39 -16.94
C ALA A 518 21.78 22.89 -16.85
N ASN A 519 23.07 22.59 -16.65
CA ASN A 519 23.53 21.22 -16.50
C ASN A 519 23.71 20.87 -15.01
N PHE A 520 23.79 19.57 -14.74
CA PHE A 520 23.85 19.03 -13.38
C PHE A 520 25.02 19.59 -12.55
N SER A 521 26.19 19.79 -13.18
CA SER A 521 27.42 20.24 -12.49
C SER A 521 27.39 21.72 -12.16
N THR A 522 26.75 22.57 -12.97
CA THR A 522 26.53 23.98 -12.62
C THR A 522 25.51 24.12 -11.50
N MET A 523 24.39 23.38 -11.56
CA MET A 523 23.37 23.43 -10.51
C MET A 523 23.90 22.98 -9.14
N MET A 524 24.75 21.95 -9.07
CA MET A 524 25.38 21.56 -7.79
C MET A 524 26.22 22.69 -7.18
N ARG A 525 26.97 23.40 -8.02
CA ARG A 525 27.89 24.45 -7.58
C ARG A 525 27.12 25.69 -7.11
N ASP A 526 26.16 26.12 -7.92
CA ASP A 526 25.47 27.39 -7.71
C ASP A 526 24.42 27.29 -6.59
N LEU A 527 23.83 26.12 -6.40
CA LEU A 527 22.89 25.85 -5.30
C LEU A 527 23.60 25.31 -4.03
N ASN A 528 24.91 25.05 -4.10
CA ASN A 528 25.71 24.44 -3.05
C ASN A 528 25.10 23.11 -2.52
N LEU A 529 24.65 22.25 -3.44
CA LEU A 529 23.97 20.99 -3.15
C LEU A 529 24.85 19.77 -3.43
N LYS A 530 24.71 18.73 -2.61
CA LYS A 530 25.38 17.44 -2.81
C LYS A 530 24.74 16.66 -3.96
N ASN A 531 25.53 15.83 -4.65
CA ASN A 531 25.13 15.08 -5.83
C ASN A 531 23.84 14.27 -5.65
N GLY A 532 23.78 13.41 -4.63
CA GLY A 532 22.58 12.60 -4.37
C GLY A 532 21.32 13.42 -4.09
N VAL A 533 21.48 14.59 -3.44
CA VAL A 533 20.35 15.49 -3.10
C VAL A 533 19.81 16.17 -4.36
N LEU A 534 20.69 16.72 -5.20
CA LEU A 534 20.27 17.35 -6.45
C LEU A 534 19.68 16.32 -7.44
N ALA A 535 20.28 15.13 -7.55
CA ALA A 535 19.79 14.05 -8.41
C ALA A 535 18.37 13.62 -8.01
N TYR A 536 18.16 13.36 -6.71
CA TYR A 536 16.85 12.99 -6.16
C TYR A 536 15.78 14.04 -6.46
N HIS A 537 16.08 15.33 -6.23
CA HIS A 537 15.12 16.41 -6.46
C HIS A 537 14.86 16.71 -7.93
N LEU A 538 15.86 16.62 -8.81
CA LEU A 538 15.66 16.75 -10.25
C LEU A 538 14.83 15.60 -10.81
N THR A 539 15.07 14.36 -10.38
CA THR A 539 14.24 13.21 -10.75
C THR A 539 12.81 13.35 -10.26
N THR A 540 12.63 13.89 -9.04
CA THR A 540 11.29 14.18 -8.52
C THR A 540 10.60 15.27 -9.34
N LEU A 541 11.27 16.39 -9.63
CA LEU A 541 10.71 17.47 -10.44
C LEU A 541 10.40 17.04 -11.89
N GLU A 542 11.14 16.08 -12.44
CA GLU A 542 10.84 15.49 -13.75
C GLU A 542 9.63 14.56 -13.70
N ARG A 543 9.51 13.76 -12.63
CA ARG A 543 8.37 12.85 -12.42
C ARG A 543 7.07 13.61 -12.15
N GLU A 544 7.13 14.68 -11.37
CA GLU A 544 6.00 15.58 -11.09
C GLU A 544 5.73 16.55 -12.25
N ASP A 545 6.35 16.33 -13.42
CA ASP A 545 6.05 17.07 -14.64
C ASP A 545 6.38 18.57 -14.56
N MET A 546 7.22 18.99 -13.62
CA MET A 546 7.55 20.41 -13.42
C MET A 546 8.73 20.83 -14.31
N ILE A 547 9.68 19.93 -14.54
CA ILE A 547 10.82 20.13 -15.43
C ILE A 547 10.97 18.95 -16.41
N ARG A 548 11.83 19.09 -17.41
CA ARG A 548 12.22 18.04 -18.35
C ARG A 548 13.72 18.07 -18.58
N SER A 549 14.35 16.91 -18.73
CA SER A 549 15.73 16.85 -19.23
C SER A 549 15.82 16.47 -20.70
N MET A 550 16.90 16.96 -21.32
CA MET A 550 17.31 16.57 -22.67
C MET A 550 18.79 16.23 -22.63
N ARG A 551 19.16 15.17 -23.36
CA ARG A 551 20.56 14.79 -23.54
C ARG A 551 21.15 15.64 -24.66
N ASP A 552 22.16 16.42 -24.34
CA ASP A 552 22.90 17.28 -25.25
C ASP A 552 24.37 16.86 -25.23
N GLY A 553 24.75 16.00 -26.18
CA GLY A 553 26.06 15.34 -26.20
C GLY A 553 26.29 14.46 -24.97
N THR A 554 27.38 14.72 -24.25
CA THR A 554 27.74 14.01 -23.00
C THR A 554 27.06 14.59 -21.75
N LEU A 555 26.35 15.71 -21.86
CA LEU A 555 25.74 16.42 -20.74
C LEU A 555 24.21 16.30 -20.76
N ARG A 556 23.61 16.25 -19.56
CA ARG A 556 22.16 16.34 -19.37
C ARG A 556 21.79 17.76 -18.99
N ARG A 557 20.81 18.34 -19.69
CA ARG A 557 20.32 19.73 -19.49
C ARG A 557 18.85 19.73 -19.10
N TYR A 558 18.46 20.65 -18.23
CA TYR A 558 17.12 20.69 -17.62
C TYR A 558 16.35 21.96 -17.99
N TYR A 559 15.05 21.84 -18.25
CA TYR A 559 14.17 22.93 -18.70
C TYR A 559 12.82 22.86 -17.97
N PRO A 560 12.14 23.98 -17.71
CA PRO A 560 10.81 23.96 -17.12
C PRO A 560 9.73 23.47 -18.10
N ARG A 561 8.65 22.86 -17.57
CA ARG A 561 7.57 22.31 -18.40
C ARG A 561 6.52 23.36 -18.81
N SER A 562 6.30 24.39 -18.00
CA SER A 562 5.31 25.47 -18.21
C SER A 562 5.75 26.56 -19.21
N GLY A 563 6.55 26.19 -20.19
CA GLY A 563 6.79 26.95 -21.41
C GLY A 563 7.14 25.96 -22.50
N ARG A 564 6.43 26.01 -23.65
CA ARG A 564 6.74 25.20 -24.84
C ARG A 564 8.24 25.32 -25.14
N ALA A 565 9.01 24.32 -24.72
CA ALA A 565 10.44 24.45 -24.78
C ALA A 565 10.91 24.06 -26.19
N VAL A 566 11.35 25.11 -26.88
CA VAL A 566 12.02 25.13 -28.16
C VAL A 566 13.43 24.57 -28.03
N PRO A 567 13.90 23.70 -28.95
CA PRO A 567 15.28 23.24 -28.95
C PRO A 567 16.28 24.41 -28.96
N PHE A 568 17.22 24.42 -28.01
CA PHE A 568 18.30 25.42 -27.88
C PHE A 568 19.13 25.54 -29.17
N GLU A 569 19.36 24.42 -29.85
CA GLU A 569 20.09 24.37 -31.12
C GLU A 569 19.44 25.19 -32.24
N THR A 570 18.09 25.21 -32.31
CA THR A 570 17.37 25.99 -33.32
C THR A 570 17.50 27.49 -33.06
N ARG A 571 17.45 27.92 -31.79
CA ARG A 571 17.67 29.34 -31.42
C ARG A 571 19.11 29.77 -31.62
N LYS A 572 20.09 28.92 -31.28
CA LYS A 572 21.51 29.16 -31.53
C LYS A 572 21.83 29.23 -33.02
N ALA A 573 21.19 28.39 -33.84
CA ALA A 573 21.30 28.45 -35.30
C ALA A 573 20.69 29.75 -35.87
N ILE A 574 19.51 30.17 -35.40
CA ILE A 574 18.89 31.45 -35.81
C ILE A 574 19.79 32.63 -35.41
N LEU A 575 20.26 32.68 -34.16
CA LEU A 575 21.16 33.73 -33.68
C LEU A 575 22.48 33.74 -34.45
N GLY A 576 23.11 32.58 -34.66
CA GLY A 576 24.35 32.48 -35.44
C GLY A 576 24.20 32.97 -36.89
N VAL A 577 23.05 32.73 -37.53
CA VAL A 577 22.77 33.25 -38.88
C VAL A 577 22.57 34.77 -38.87
N ILE A 578 21.90 35.32 -37.85
CA ILE A 578 21.69 36.78 -37.70
C ILE A 578 23.01 37.49 -37.33
N GLU A 579 23.85 36.89 -36.48
CA GLU A 579 25.17 37.42 -36.12
C GLU A 579 26.11 37.48 -37.32
N GLN A 580 26.12 36.43 -38.15
CA GLN A 580 26.94 36.40 -39.37
C GLN A 580 26.39 37.30 -40.49
N ASN A 581 25.09 37.61 -40.48
CA ASN A 581 24.41 38.38 -41.53
C ASN A 581 23.36 39.32 -40.90
N PRO A 582 23.77 40.42 -40.26
CA PRO A 582 22.84 41.34 -39.61
C PRO A 582 21.95 42.04 -40.64
N GLY A 583 20.66 42.19 -40.33
CA GLY A 583 19.70 42.87 -41.19
C GLY A 583 19.02 41.97 -42.23
N LEU A 584 18.96 40.66 -42.00
CA LEU A 584 18.18 39.74 -42.84
C LEU A 584 16.67 39.90 -42.62
N THR A 585 15.89 39.67 -43.67
CA THR A 585 14.44 39.56 -43.59
C THR A 585 14.04 38.17 -43.10
N GLU A 586 12.87 38.07 -42.47
CA GLU A 586 12.28 36.82 -41.98
C GLU A 586 12.21 35.72 -43.06
N ALA A 587 11.84 36.08 -44.29
CA ALA A 587 11.82 35.14 -45.42
C ALA A 587 13.22 34.62 -45.79
N ALA A 588 14.27 35.45 -45.67
CA ALA A 588 15.64 35.05 -45.93
C ALA A 588 16.22 34.21 -44.77
N LEU A 589 15.79 34.48 -43.54
CA LEU A 589 16.12 33.68 -42.35
C LEU A 589 15.53 32.27 -42.43
N ALA A 590 14.27 32.14 -42.87
CA ALA A 590 13.63 30.83 -43.07
C ALA A 590 14.38 30.00 -44.11
N GLY A 591 14.74 30.61 -45.24
CA GLY A 591 15.49 29.93 -46.30
C GLY A 591 16.89 29.49 -45.89
N ARG A 592 17.58 30.24 -45.02
CA ARG A 592 18.95 29.93 -44.58
C ARG A 592 19.02 28.97 -43.39
N THR A 593 17.99 28.95 -42.56
CA THR A 593 17.90 28.03 -41.41
C THR A 593 17.22 26.71 -41.77
N GLY A 594 16.55 26.63 -42.94
CA GLY A 594 15.77 25.47 -43.37
C GLY A 594 14.46 25.29 -42.59
N LEU A 595 14.08 26.28 -41.77
CA LEU A 595 12.89 26.24 -40.92
C LEU A 595 11.65 26.73 -41.68
N SER A 596 10.49 26.17 -41.36
CA SER A 596 9.21 26.70 -41.85
C SER A 596 8.93 28.08 -41.25
N ARG A 597 8.21 28.94 -41.98
CA ARG A 597 7.91 30.31 -41.52
C ARG A 597 7.20 30.34 -40.16
N GLN A 598 6.21 29.47 -39.95
CA GLN A 598 5.52 29.38 -38.66
C GLN A 598 6.44 29.02 -37.48
N VAL A 599 7.43 28.15 -37.72
CA VAL A 599 8.40 27.76 -36.69
C VAL A 599 9.40 28.89 -36.42
N LEU A 600 9.83 29.58 -37.48
CA LEU A 600 10.71 30.75 -37.38
C LEU A 600 10.02 31.91 -36.64
N ASP A 601 8.76 32.20 -36.94
CA ASP A 601 7.99 33.29 -36.33
C ASP A 601 7.83 33.08 -34.83
N TYR A 602 7.54 31.83 -34.45
CA TYR A 602 7.45 31.43 -33.06
C TYR A 602 8.79 31.62 -32.32
N HIS A 603 9.93 31.32 -32.96
CA HIS A 603 11.25 31.49 -32.37
C HIS A 603 11.72 32.94 -32.34
N LEU A 604 11.43 33.73 -33.37
CA LEU A 604 11.74 35.15 -33.41
C LEU A 604 10.93 35.92 -32.37
N ALA A 605 9.64 35.61 -32.20
CA ALA A 605 8.84 36.22 -31.14
C ALA A 605 9.45 35.99 -29.75
N SER A 606 9.90 34.76 -29.47
CA SER A 606 10.57 34.42 -28.21
C SER A 606 11.93 35.09 -28.04
N LEU A 607 12.73 35.23 -29.10
CA LEU A 607 14.04 35.90 -29.07
C LEU A 607 13.93 37.43 -28.94
N ILE A 608 12.83 38.01 -29.42
CA ILE A 608 12.50 39.42 -29.25
C ILE A 608 12.03 39.69 -27.82
N ASP A 609 11.15 38.85 -27.29
CA ASP A 609 10.63 38.96 -25.91
C ASP A 609 11.74 38.81 -24.85
N SER A 610 12.75 37.98 -25.14
CA SER A 610 13.96 37.83 -24.32
C SER A 610 15.05 38.86 -24.60
N GLY A 611 14.82 39.81 -25.51
CA GLY A 611 15.72 40.93 -25.78
C GLY A 611 16.97 40.60 -26.61
N HIS A 612 17.16 39.35 -27.03
CA HIS A 612 18.34 38.92 -27.80
C HIS A 612 18.31 39.34 -29.28
N VAL A 613 17.12 39.56 -29.85
CA VAL A 613 16.94 40.01 -31.24
C VAL A 613 16.03 41.23 -31.25
N ARG A 614 16.37 42.22 -32.07
CA ARG A 614 15.52 43.38 -32.35
C ARG A 614 15.16 43.44 -33.83
N LEU A 615 13.92 43.81 -34.13
CA LEU A 615 13.46 44.05 -35.49
C LEU A 615 13.44 45.54 -35.79
N GLU A 616 14.13 45.97 -36.84
CA GLU A 616 14.00 47.32 -37.37
C GLU A 616 13.12 47.30 -38.64
N ARG A 617 12.17 48.23 -38.71
CA ARG A 617 11.30 48.38 -39.87
C ARG A 617 11.96 49.29 -40.90
N ARG A 618 12.28 48.76 -42.08
CA ARG A 618 12.76 49.54 -43.23
C ARG A 618 11.76 49.38 -44.39
N GLY A 619 10.89 50.37 -44.55
CA GLY A 619 9.78 50.32 -45.51
C GLY A 619 8.71 49.29 -45.12
N LYS A 620 8.39 48.35 -46.02
CA LYS A 620 7.39 47.28 -45.80
C LYS A 620 8.00 45.99 -45.22
N ARG A 621 9.28 45.99 -44.82
CA ARG A 621 10.00 44.78 -44.36
C ARG A 621 10.63 45.00 -42.99
N ASN A 622 10.63 43.95 -42.19
CA ASN A 622 11.29 43.90 -40.88
C ASN A 622 12.63 43.20 -41.05
N LEU A 623 13.70 43.83 -40.54
CA LEU A 623 15.07 43.35 -40.60
C LEU A 623 15.54 42.98 -39.19
N ALA A 624 16.10 41.78 -39.02
CA ALA A 624 16.51 41.27 -37.71
C ALA A 624 17.98 41.56 -37.40
N PHE A 625 18.25 42.01 -36.17
CA PHE A 625 19.58 42.30 -35.63
C PHE A 625 19.73 41.69 -34.23
N VAL A 626 20.92 41.23 -33.87
CA VAL A 626 21.22 40.82 -32.49
C VAL A 626 21.44 42.05 -31.61
N THR A 627 20.90 42.03 -30.40
CA THR A 627 21.07 43.09 -29.40
C THR A 627 22.36 42.85 -28.61
N GLN A 628 23.31 43.79 -28.63
CA GLN A 628 24.52 43.68 -27.80
C GLN A 628 24.19 44.02 -26.35
N VAL A 629 24.42 43.08 -25.43
CA VAL A 629 24.36 43.33 -23.98
C VAL A 629 25.70 43.94 -23.55
N ALA A 630 25.67 45.12 -22.93
CA ALA A 630 26.86 45.73 -22.34
C ALA A 630 27.36 44.87 -21.17
N ALA A 631 28.67 44.58 -21.20
CA ALA A 631 29.36 43.62 -20.33
C ALA A 631 29.33 43.97 -18.84
#